data_AF-A0A8J5GBF5-F1
#
_entry.id   AF-A0A8J5GBF5-F1
#
_cell.length_a   1.000
_cell.length_b   1.000
_cell.length_c   1.000
_cell.angle_alpha   90.00
_cell.angle_beta   90.00
_cell.angle_gamma   90.00
#
_symmetry.space_group_name_H-M   'P 1'
#
loop_
_entity.id
_entity.type
_entity.pdbx_description
1 polymer ?
#
loop_
_entity_poly.entity_id
_entity_poly.type
_entity_poly.pdbx_seq_one_letter_code
_entity_poly.pdbx_strand_id
1 'polypeptide(L)'
;MEIVRSQRESTHAAASTTSAKLSFYRSAPALKVRLEDFELYGIDRLQVLQGISDGLPRGKRPEEMERLVTELWRAHMRHQDPSEVMNKDIISHFVLRLAYCRMDELRKWFLSMETSLFRYRF
;
A
#
# COMPACT_ATOMS: atom_id res chain seq x y z
N MET A 1 -46.89 3.52 4.76
CA MET A 1 -45.76 4.25 5.37
C MET A 1 -45.55 3.66 6.74
N GLU A 2 -44.43 2.99 6.99
CA GLU A 2 -43.69 2.97 8.26
C GLU A 2 -42.47 2.03 8.19
N ILE A 3 -41.31 2.66 8.09
CA ILE A 3 -40.00 2.37 8.72
C ILE A 3 -39.41 0.96 8.53
N VAL A 4 -38.72 0.77 7.40
CA VAL A 4 -37.67 -0.26 7.23
C VAL A 4 -36.50 0.08 8.14
N ARG A 5 -36.32 -0.69 9.23
CA ARG A 5 -35.16 -0.61 10.11
C ARG A 5 -33.94 -1.20 9.38
N SER A 6 -33.06 -0.32 8.94
CA SER A 6 -31.75 -0.65 8.36
C SER A 6 -30.90 -1.40 9.38
N GLN A 7 -30.66 -2.70 9.12
CA GLN A 7 -29.62 -3.44 9.84
C GLN A 7 -28.27 -2.95 9.34
N ARG A 8 -27.64 -2.07 10.13
CA ARG A 8 -26.23 -1.75 10.00
C ARG A 8 -25.45 -2.92 10.57
N GLU A 9 -24.97 -3.80 9.69
CA GLU A 9 -24.00 -4.84 10.06
C GLU A 9 -22.71 -4.18 10.53
N SER A 10 -22.57 -4.08 11.85
CA SER A 10 -21.34 -3.69 12.52
C SER A 10 -20.44 -4.92 12.65
N THR A 11 -19.60 -5.18 11.65
CA THR A 11 -18.48 -6.11 11.79
C THR A 11 -17.38 -5.44 12.61
N HIS A 12 -17.47 -5.55 13.94
CA HIS A 12 -16.36 -5.26 14.84
C HIS A 12 -15.31 -6.37 14.69
N ALA A 13 -14.30 -6.14 13.84
CA ALA A 13 -13.13 -6.99 13.76
C ALA A 13 -12.06 -6.52 14.76
N ALA A 14 -11.98 -7.25 15.87
CA ALA A 14 -10.87 -7.43 16.80
C ALA A 14 -9.75 -6.36 16.79
N ALA A 15 -9.68 -5.61 17.90
CA ALA A 15 -8.46 -4.98 18.35
C ALA A 15 -7.39 -6.05 18.56
N SER A 16 -6.44 -6.14 17.65
CA SER A 16 -5.22 -6.94 17.77
C SER A 16 -4.05 -6.04 17.43
N THR A 17 -3.15 -5.86 18.39
CA THR A 17 -1.74 -5.46 18.30
C THR A 17 -1.25 -5.16 16.88
N THR A 18 -0.62 -3.98 16.69
CA THR A 18 0.05 -3.51 15.47
C THR A 18 1.20 -4.43 15.03
N SER A 19 0.86 -5.65 14.64
CA SER A 19 1.64 -6.52 13.79
C SER A 19 1.23 -6.16 12.37
N ALA A 20 2.19 -5.86 11.50
CA ALA A 20 1.92 -5.56 10.10
C ALA A 20 1.18 -6.77 9.50
N LYS A 21 -0.15 -6.68 9.34
CA LYS A 21 -0.95 -7.76 8.76
C LYS A 21 -0.50 -7.90 7.30
N LEU A 22 0.15 -9.01 7.00
CA LEU A 22 0.57 -9.37 5.65
C LEU A 22 -0.65 -9.38 4.72
N SER A 23 -0.66 -8.55 3.68
CA SER A 23 -1.70 -8.55 2.64
C SER A 23 -1.10 -9.00 1.31
N PHE A 24 -1.75 -9.96 0.65
CA PHE A 24 -1.35 -10.45 -0.68
C PHE A 24 -2.07 -9.71 -1.82
N TYR A 25 -2.82 -8.64 -1.52
CA TYR A 25 -3.55 -7.82 -2.51
C TYR A 25 -4.38 -8.62 -3.53
N ARG A 26 -4.98 -9.74 -3.10
CA ARG A 26 -5.70 -10.68 -3.98
C ARG A 26 -6.99 -10.07 -4.56
N SER A 27 -7.72 -9.32 -3.75
CA SER A 27 -8.98 -8.69 -4.11
C SER A 27 -9.02 -7.25 -3.62
N ALA A 28 -9.53 -6.35 -4.45
CA ALA A 28 -9.77 -4.97 -4.04
C ALA A 28 -10.85 -4.96 -2.95
N PRO A 29 -10.61 -4.29 -1.81
CA PRO A 29 -11.63 -4.19 -0.77
C PRO A 29 -12.74 -3.22 -1.21
N ALA A 30 -13.95 -3.43 -0.69
CA ALA A 30 -15.07 -2.52 -0.91
C ALA A 30 -14.93 -1.25 -0.04
N LEU A 31 -13.90 -0.45 -0.31
CA LEU A 31 -13.62 0.80 0.39
C LEU A 31 -14.05 2.00 -0.47
N LYS A 32 -14.66 3.00 0.16
CA LYS A 32 -14.90 4.30 -0.44
C LYS A 32 -13.76 5.21 -0.04
N VAL A 33 -13.11 5.81 -1.02
CA VAL A 33 -11.99 6.75 -0.84
C VAL A 33 -12.29 8.01 -1.62
N ARG A 34 -11.93 9.16 -1.08
CA ARG A 34 -12.05 10.43 -1.81
C ARG A 34 -11.05 10.46 -2.95
N LEU A 35 -11.34 11.23 -3.99
CA LEU A 35 -10.44 11.32 -5.15
C LEU A 35 -9.06 11.88 -4.74
N GLU A 36 -9.04 12.86 -3.85
CA GLU A 36 -7.79 13.48 -3.39
C GLU A 36 -6.92 12.49 -2.62
N ASP A 37 -7.54 11.69 -1.74
CA ASP A 37 -6.83 10.64 -0.98
C ASP A 37 -6.37 9.51 -1.91
N PHE A 38 -7.19 9.16 -2.92
CA PHE A 38 -6.85 8.16 -3.92
C PHE A 38 -5.58 8.53 -4.70
N GLU A 39 -5.48 9.78 -5.15
CA GLU A 39 -4.30 10.30 -5.84
C GLU A 39 -3.09 10.37 -4.91
N LEU A 40 -3.26 10.93 -3.71
CA LEU A 40 -2.20 11.06 -2.72
C LEU A 40 -1.59 9.71 -2.35
N TYR A 41 -2.42 8.70 -2.07
CA TYR A 41 -1.96 7.37 -1.69
C TYR A 41 -1.19 6.70 -2.82
N GLY A 42 -1.62 6.89 -4.08
CA GLY A 42 -0.87 6.43 -5.24
C GLY A 42 0.51 7.07 -5.35
N ILE A 43 0.59 8.39 -5.17
CA ILE A 43 1.84 9.15 -5.23
C ILE A 43 2.79 8.70 -4.12
N ASP A 44 2.31 8.57 -2.88
CA ASP A 44 3.12 8.17 -1.74
C ASP A 44 3.78 6.81 -1.96
N ARG A 45 3.02 5.81 -2.43
CA ARG A 45 3.58 4.49 -2.73
C ARG A 45 4.55 4.55 -3.90
N LEU A 46 4.25 5.35 -4.93
CA LEU A 46 5.16 5.53 -6.06
C LEU A 46 6.53 6.05 -5.62
N GLN A 47 6.58 7.01 -4.69
CA GLN A 47 7.84 7.51 -4.14
C GLN A 47 8.65 6.42 -3.43
N VAL A 48 7.98 5.51 -2.71
CA VAL A 48 8.64 4.34 -2.11
C VAL A 48 9.23 3.43 -3.18
N LEU A 49 8.45 3.09 -4.22
CA LEU A 49 8.91 2.19 -5.29
C LEU A 49 10.05 2.82 -6.11
N GLN A 50 10.00 4.13 -6.36
CA GLN A 50 11.09 4.87 -7.02
C GLN A 50 12.37 4.85 -6.17
N GLY A 51 12.27 5.08 -4.85
CA GLY A 51 13.43 5.02 -3.97
C GLY A 51 14.08 3.63 -3.91
N ILE A 52 13.28 2.56 -3.99
CA ILE A 52 13.78 1.18 -4.12
C ILE A 52 14.46 0.98 -5.47
N SER A 53 13.84 1.43 -6.55
CA SER A 53 14.39 1.37 -7.91
C SER A 53 15.74 2.06 -8.01
N ASP A 54 15.94 3.19 -7.33
CA ASP A 54 17.21 3.92 -7.32
C ASP A 54 18.28 3.26 -6.42
N GLY A 55 17.84 2.50 -5.42
CA GLY A 55 18.71 1.79 -4.50
C GLY A 55 19.31 0.50 -5.09
N LEU A 56 18.57 -0.20 -5.96
CA LEU A 56 18.97 -1.50 -6.51
C LEU A 56 20.23 -1.43 -7.39
N PRO A 57 20.37 -0.51 -8.36
CA PRO A 57 21.58 -0.41 -9.20
C PRO A 57 22.84 -0.01 -8.42
N ARG A 58 22.68 0.62 -7.25
CA ARG A 58 23.80 1.10 -6.43
C ARG A 58 24.50 -0.03 -5.64
N GLY A 59 24.04 -1.27 -5.78
CA GLY A 59 24.66 -2.43 -5.13
C GLY A 59 24.60 -2.38 -3.60
N LYS A 60 23.58 -1.70 -3.03
CA LYS A 60 23.41 -1.60 -1.58
C LYS A 60 23.39 -2.99 -0.95
N ARG A 61 24.04 -3.13 0.20
CA ARG A 61 23.97 -4.38 0.97
C ARG A 61 22.52 -4.63 1.39
N PRO A 62 22.09 -5.89 1.59
CA PRO A 62 20.71 -6.21 1.99
C PRO A 62 20.23 -5.43 3.22
N GLU A 63 21.10 -5.24 4.22
CA GLU A 63 20.84 -4.46 5.44
C GLU A 63 20.58 -2.97 5.15
N GLU A 64 21.32 -2.38 4.23
CA GLU A 64 21.16 -0.98 3.82
C GLU A 64 19.88 -0.78 3.02
N MET A 65 19.49 -1.80 2.24
CA MET A 65 18.23 -1.80 1.51
C MET A 65 17.03 -1.91 2.46
N GLU A 66 17.11 -2.79 3.47
CA GLU A 66 16.07 -2.92 4.50
C GLU A 66 15.87 -1.61 5.26
N ARG A 67 16.98 -0.96 5.64
CA ARG A 67 16.95 0.37 6.27
C ARG A 67 16.32 1.42 5.35
N LEU A 68 16.74 1.48 4.08
CA LEU A 68 16.17 2.40 3.10
C LEU A 68 14.65 2.19 2.94
N VAL A 69 14.21 0.93 2.76
CA VAL A 69 12.79 0.60 2.61
C VAL A 69 12.00 0.99 3.85
N THR A 70 12.55 0.74 5.04
CA THR A 70 11.92 1.14 6.31
C THR A 70 11.79 2.65 6.44
N GLU A 71 12.82 3.40 6.05
CA GLU A 71 12.83 4.87 6.07
C GLU A 71 11.83 5.45 5.07
N LEU A 72 11.84 4.98 3.81
CA LEU A 72 10.88 5.38 2.78
C LEU A 72 9.44 5.05 3.19
N TRP A 73 9.22 3.84 3.73
CA TRP A 73 7.90 3.45 4.21
C TRP A 73 7.41 4.35 5.34
N ARG A 74 8.28 4.66 6.31
CA ARG A 74 7.93 5.57 7.41
C ARG A 74 7.67 6.99 6.93
N ALA A 75 8.40 7.46 5.91
CA ALA A 75 8.24 8.79 5.36
C ALA A 75 6.92 8.95 4.59
N HIS A 76 6.58 7.99 3.73
CA HIS A 76 5.48 8.15 2.77
C HIS A 76 4.22 7.38 3.14
N MET A 77 4.33 6.21 3.78
CA MET A 77 3.19 5.31 3.99
C MET A 77 2.58 5.38 5.40
N ARG A 78 3.03 6.33 6.22
CA ARG A 78 2.36 6.66 7.48
C ARG A 78 1.04 7.40 7.23
N HIS A 79 0.12 7.24 8.17
CA HIS A 79 -1.14 7.96 8.23
C HIS A 79 -1.35 8.46 9.67
N GLN A 80 -2.06 9.57 9.84
CA GLN A 80 -2.33 10.16 11.17
C GLN A 80 -3.17 9.22 12.03
N ASP A 81 -4.17 8.58 11.41
CA ASP A 81 -4.96 7.53 12.01
C ASP A 81 -4.29 6.15 11.77
N PRO A 82 -3.90 5.41 12.83
CA PRO A 82 -3.34 4.07 12.71
C PRO A 82 -4.26 3.05 12.01
N SER A 83 -5.57 3.23 12.11
CA SER A 83 -6.54 2.33 11.48
C SER A 83 -6.54 2.47 9.95
N GLU A 84 -6.23 3.67 9.45
CA GLU A 84 -6.19 3.99 8.02
C GLU A 84 -4.84 3.63 7.35
N VAL A 85 -3.80 3.29 8.12
CA VAL A 85 -2.50 2.87 7.57
C VAL A 85 -2.66 1.65 6.66
N MET A 86 -3.52 0.70 7.04
CA MET A 86 -3.81 -0.49 6.23
C MET A 86 -4.61 -0.13 4.98
N ASN A 87 -5.60 0.76 5.11
CA ASN A 87 -6.40 1.22 3.96
C ASN A 87 -5.51 1.95 2.95
N LYS A 88 -4.64 2.85 3.41
CA LYS A 88 -3.64 3.53 2.58
C LYS A 88 -2.75 2.55 1.83
N ASP A 89 -2.22 1.53 2.51
CA ASP A 89 -1.43 0.48 1.86
C ASP A 89 -2.24 -0.25 0.78
N ILE A 90 -3.44 -0.74 1.08
CA ILE A 90 -4.23 -1.50 0.11
C ILE A 90 -4.63 -0.62 -1.08
N ILE A 91 -5.18 0.57 -0.82
CA ILE A 91 -5.67 1.49 -1.86
C ILE A 91 -4.51 1.89 -2.78
N SER A 92 -3.38 2.32 -2.23
CA SER A 92 -2.21 2.73 -3.01
C SER A 92 -1.71 1.62 -3.95
N HIS A 93 -1.71 0.35 -3.50
CA HIS A 93 -1.35 -0.77 -4.36
C HIS A 93 -2.28 -0.87 -5.57
N PHE A 94 -3.60 -0.84 -5.35
CA PHE A 94 -4.59 -0.96 -6.42
C PHE A 94 -4.61 0.27 -7.34
N VAL A 95 -4.36 1.47 -6.81
CA VAL A 95 -4.18 2.69 -7.61
C VAL A 95 -3.04 2.50 -8.61
N LEU A 96 -1.87 2.03 -8.15
CA LEU A 96 -0.72 1.83 -9.03
C LEU A 96 -0.95 0.69 -10.04
N ARG A 97 -1.72 -0.35 -9.70
CA ARG A 97 -2.13 -1.36 -10.70
C ARG A 97 -2.90 -0.76 -11.86
N LEU A 98 -3.77 0.23 -11.62
CA LEU A 98 -4.49 0.92 -12.69
C LEU A 98 -3.58 1.79 -13.56
N ALA A 99 -2.56 2.41 -12.96
CA ALA A 99 -1.60 3.24 -13.69
C ALA A 99 -0.62 2.40 -14.54
N TYR A 100 -0.09 1.30 -13.99
CA TYR A 100 0.99 0.52 -14.59
C TYR A 100 0.52 -0.69 -15.42
N CYS A 101 -0.80 -0.94 -15.54
CA CYS A 101 -1.30 -2.09 -16.31
C CYS A 101 -1.15 -1.97 -17.83
N ARG A 102 -0.92 -0.75 -18.37
CA ARG A 102 -1.06 -0.47 -19.80
C ARG A 102 0.02 -1.09 -20.69
N MET A 103 1.28 -1.09 -20.24
CA MET A 103 2.42 -1.57 -21.02
C MET A 103 3.16 -2.68 -20.28
N ASP A 104 3.66 -3.67 -21.01
CA ASP A 104 4.43 -4.80 -20.46
C ASP A 104 5.62 -4.36 -19.62
N GLU A 105 6.39 -3.38 -20.12
CA GLU A 105 7.55 -2.85 -19.41
C GLU A 105 7.17 -2.17 -18.09
N LEU A 106 6.06 -1.42 -18.07
CA LEU A 106 5.52 -0.81 -16.85
C LEU A 106 5.05 -1.87 -15.85
N ARG A 107 4.39 -2.94 -16.33
CA ARG A 107 3.97 -4.06 -15.49
C ARG A 107 5.17 -4.79 -14.87
N LYS A 108 6.21 -5.06 -15.67
CA LYS A 108 7.44 -5.70 -15.18
C LYS A 108 8.13 -4.84 -14.13
N TRP A 109 8.26 -3.55 -14.38
CA TRP A 109 8.87 -2.62 -13.42
C TRP A 109 8.08 -2.58 -12.11
N PHE A 110 6.76 -2.40 -12.18
CA PHE A 110 5.89 -2.36 -11.01
C PHE A 110 5.97 -3.66 -10.19
N LEU A 111 5.86 -4.82 -10.84
CA LEU A 111 5.96 -6.13 -10.17
C LEU A 111 7.33 -6.33 -9.52
N SER A 112 8.41 -5.92 -10.18
CA SER A 112 9.77 -6.02 -9.62
C SER A 112 9.90 -5.16 -8.36
N MET A 113 9.46 -3.91 -8.40
CA MET A 113 9.58 -3.00 -7.26
C MET A 113 8.67 -3.41 -6.10
N GLU A 114 7.44 -3.84 -6.38
CA GLU A 114 6.52 -4.37 -5.35
C GLU A 114 7.07 -5.65 -4.70
N THR A 115 7.66 -6.54 -5.49
CA THR A 115 8.26 -7.77 -4.97
C THR A 115 9.45 -7.46 -4.06
N SER A 116 10.30 -6.49 -4.46
CA SER A 116 11.39 -6.00 -3.62
C SER A 116 10.86 -5.35 -2.34
N LEU A 117 9.85 -4.48 -2.43
CA LEU A 117 9.21 -3.87 -1.27
C LEU A 117 8.69 -4.93 -0.29
N PHE A 118 7.99 -5.95 -0.80
CA PHE A 118 7.46 -7.05 0.01
C PHE A 118 8.58 -7.81 0.72
N ARG A 119 9.67 -8.13 0.00
CA ARG A 119 10.82 -8.87 0.53
C ARG A 119 11.55 -8.15 1.68
N TYR A 120 11.65 -6.82 1.62
CA TYR A 120 12.36 -6.04 2.65
C TYR A 120 11.45 -5.59 3.79
N ARG A 121 10.13 -5.78 3.67
CA ARG A 121 9.15 -5.34 4.67
C ARG A 121 8.72 -6.45 5.63
N PHE A 122 8.82 -7.71 5.22
CA PHE A 122 8.37 -8.90 5.94
C PHE A 122 9.42 -10.01 5.90
#